data_AF-A0A7C9PJD7-F1
#
_entry.id   AF-A0A7C9PJD7-F1
#
_cell.length_a   1.000
_cell.length_b   1.000
_cell.length_c   1.000
_cell.angle_alpha   90.00
_cell.angle_beta   90.00
_cell.angle_gamma   90.00
#
_symmetry.space_group_name_H-M   'P 1'
#
loop_
_entity.id
_entity.type
_entity.pdbx_description
1 polymer ?
#
loop_
_entity_poly.entity_id
_entity_poly.type
_entity_poly.pdbx_seq_one_letter_code
_entity_poly.pdbx_strand_id
1 'polypeptide(L)'
;MRLLALGAGLASAVTLSGCAWFLSEPPPPPPPPPPAPVVDSGPPPQRSPWTYEAERAALLAGCQGPAGMRPVATVIKRYATLDWFDVACVSGTIRVRCEMGMCTQIR
;
A
#
# COMPACT_ATOMS: atom_id res chain seq x y z
N MET A 1 -46.02 -35.80 7.99
CA MET A 1 -45.89 -36.95 8.90
C MET A 1 -44.40 -37.21 9.15
N ARG A 2 -44.02 -37.26 10.43
CA ARG A 2 -42.78 -37.81 11.01
C ARG A 2 -42.42 -39.17 10.37
N LEU A 3 -41.17 -39.64 10.22
CA LEU A 3 -40.20 -40.02 11.27
C LEU A 3 -38.92 -40.65 10.61
N LEU A 4 -37.71 -40.32 11.11
CA LEU A 4 -36.51 -41.18 11.43
C LEU A 4 -35.95 -42.20 10.39
N ALA A 5 -34.68 -42.64 10.36
CA ALA A 5 -33.40 -42.33 11.01
C ALA A 5 -32.31 -43.28 10.43
N LEU A 6 -31.05 -42.82 10.52
CA LEU A 6 -29.77 -43.52 10.78
C LEU A 6 -29.57 -45.04 10.51
N GLY A 7 -28.35 -45.34 10.03
CA GLY A 7 -27.62 -46.58 10.33
C GLY A 7 -26.57 -46.87 9.23
N ALA A 8 -25.29 -46.52 9.33
CA ALA A 8 -24.24 -46.92 10.26
C ALA A 8 -23.79 -48.40 10.12
N GLY A 9 -22.49 -48.58 9.84
CA GLY A 9 -21.70 -49.77 10.20
C GLY A 9 -21.63 -50.85 9.11
N LEU A 10 -20.52 -50.98 8.39
CA LEU A 10 -19.30 -51.74 8.76
C LEU A 10 -19.49 -53.25 8.67
N ALA A 11 -18.82 -53.87 7.70
CA ALA A 11 -17.75 -54.86 7.94
C ALA A 11 -17.52 -55.72 6.69
N SER A 12 -16.27 -55.76 6.21
CA SER A 12 -15.59 -56.99 5.78
C SER A 12 -14.15 -56.58 5.48
N ALA A 13 -13.27 -56.79 6.45
CA ALA A 13 -12.50 -58.03 6.59
C ALA A 13 -11.19 -57.89 5.80
N VAL A 14 -10.20 -57.44 6.55
CA VAL A 14 -8.78 -57.47 6.20
C VAL A 14 -8.34 -58.93 6.10
N THR A 15 -7.62 -59.24 5.03
CA THR A 15 -6.45 -60.12 4.96
C THR A 15 -6.10 -60.18 3.47
N LEU A 16 -4.86 -60.19 3.00
CA LEU A 16 -3.55 -60.60 3.50
C LEU A 16 -2.53 -60.09 2.45
N SER A 17 -1.25 -60.37 2.67
CA SER A 17 -0.18 -60.25 1.68
C SER A 17 0.36 -58.82 1.56
N GLY A 18 1.51 -58.49 2.14
CA GLY A 18 2.78 -59.08 1.75
C GLY A 18 3.37 -58.27 0.60
N CYS A 19 4.65 -57.91 0.72
CA CYS A 19 5.57 -57.35 -0.29
C CYS A 19 5.96 -55.86 -0.15
N ALA A 20 7.27 -55.67 -0.39
CA ALA A 20 8.03 -54.46 -0.62
C ALA A 20 8.13 -53.49 0.59
N TRP A 21 9.23 -53.45 1.34
CA TRP A 21 10.60 -53.13 0.88
C TRP A 21 10.63 -52.08 -0.23
N PHE A 22 9.94 -50.97 -0.06
CA PHE A 22 10.43 -49.71 -0.58
C PHE A 22 10.24 -48.68 0.52
N LEU A 23 11.34 -48.29 1.16
CA LEU A 23 11.44 -46.99 1.80
C LEU A 23 11.20 -45.96 0.70
N SER A 24 9.94 -45.59 0.50
CA SER A 24 9.60 -44.42 -0.28
C SER A 24 9.97 -43.23 0.60
N GLU A 25 11.21 -42.78 0.49
CA GLU A 25 11.60 -41.49 1.06
C GLU A 25 10.57 -40.47 0.59
N PRO A 26 9.96 -39.69 1.50
CA PRO A 26 8.97 -38.70 1.09
C PRO A 26 9.61 -37.78 0.05
N PRO A 27 8.86 -37.37 -0.98
CA PRO A 27 9.40 -36.47 -1.99
C PRO A 27 10.02 -35.25 -1.27
N PRO A 28 11.17 -34.75 -1.76
CA PRO A 28 11.82 -33.62 -1.14
C PRO A 28 10.81 -32.46 -1.02
N PRO A 29 10.86 -31.70 0.08
CA PRO A 29 9.94 -30.60 0.27
C PRO A 29 10.05 -29.63 -0.91
N PRO A 30 8.93 -29.04 -1.35
CA PRO A 30 8.97 -28.05 -2.43
C PRO A 30 9.89 -26.89 -2.05
N PRO A 31 10.58 -26.28 -3.03
CA PRO A 31 11.40 -25.12 -2.76
C PRO A 31 10.55 -23.99 -2.16
N PRO A 32 11.13 -23.15 -1.28
CA PRO A 32 10.42 -22.01 -0.74
C PRO A 32 9.98 -21.09 -1.89
N PRO A 33 8.82 -20.43 -1.76
CA PRO A 33 8.39 -19.44 -2.74
C PRO A 33 9.44 -18.31 -2.82
N PRO A 34 9.59 -17.66 -3.98
CA PRO A 34 10.45 -16.50 -4.11
C PRO A 34 10.01 -15.40 -3.12
N PRO A 35 10.96 -14.59 -2.61
CA PRO A 35 10.63 -13.43 -1.78
C PRO A 35 9.62 -12.53 -2.50
N ALA A 36 8.67 -11.97 -1.76
CA ALA A 36 7.80 -10.94 -2.30
C ALA A 36 8.66 -9.78 -2.84
N PRO A 37 8.28 -9.15 -3.97
CA PRO A 37 8.97 -7.96 -4.45
C PRO A 37 8.95 -6.92 -3.33
N VAL A 38 10.13 -6.49 -2.90
CA VAL A 38 10.27 -5.36 -1.98
C VAL A 38 9.78 -4.15 -2.75
N VAL A 39 8.57 -3.69 -2.42
CA VAL A 39 8.11 -2.38 -2.88
C VAL A 39 9.00 -1.36 -2.19
N ASP A 40 9.99 -0.85 -2.92
CA ASP A 40 10.80 0.29 -2.51
C ASP A 40 9.86 1.49 -2.41
N SER A 41 9.24 1.62 -1.24
CA SER A 41 8.57 2.83 -0.83
C SER A 41 9.72 3.77 -0.52
N GLY A 42 10.15 4.55 -1.51
CA GLY A 42 11.24 5.50 -1.37
C GLY A 42 11.13 6.32 -0.07
N PRO A 43 12.21 6.98 0.36
CA PRO A 43 12.26 7.65 1.66
C PRO A 43 11.00 8.49 1.89
N PRO A 44 10.41 8.44 3.11
CA PRO A 44 9.19 9.19 3.39
C PRO A 44 9.41 10.64 2.97
N PRO A 45 8.44 11.28 2.28
CA PRO A 45 8.64 12.62 1.75
C PRO A 45 9.06 13.52 2.91
N GLN A 46 10.31 14.01 2.86
CA GLN A 46 10.82 14.89 3.91
C GLN A 46 9.95 16.14 3.91
N ARG A 47 9.12 16.27 4.96
CA ARG A 47 8.23 17.40 5.10
C ARG A 47 9.07 18.66 5.16
N SER A 48 8.87 19.55 4.19
CA SER A 48 9.57 20.84 4.19
C SER A 48 9.06 21.71 5.34
N PRO A 49 9.90 22.55 5.96
CA PRO A 49 9.42 23.57 6.90
C PRO A 49 8.37 24.49 6.25
N TRP A 50 8.38 24.64 4.92
CA TRP A 50 7.47 25.52 4.17
C TRP A 50 6.17 24.85 3.72
N THR A 51 5.89 23.62 4.19
CA THR A 51 4.69 22.88 3.76
C THR A 51 3.42 23.66 4.13
N TYR A 52 3.38 24.26 5.32
CA TYR A 52 2.22 25.01 5.79
C TYR A 52 1.99 26.27 4.94
N GLU A 53 3.05 27.00 4.65
CA GLU A 53 3.05 28.21 3.83
C GLU A 53 2.68 27.90 2.39
N ALA A 54 3.11 26.76 1.85
CA ALA A 54 2.72 26.30 0.52
C ALA A 54 1.21 26.04 0.45
N GLU A 55 0.66 25.34 1.44
CA GLU A 55 -0.79 25.07 1.56
C GLU A 55 -1.59 26.37 1.73
N ARG A 56 -1.06 27.34 2.50
CA ARG A 56 -1.67 28.66 2.67
C ARG A 56 -1.64 29.48 1.38
N ALA A 57 -0.52 29.51 0.65
CA ALA A 57 -0.42 30.19 -0.63
C ALA A 57 -1.38 29.59 -1.66
N ALA A 58 -1.53 28.27 -1.66
CA ALA A 58 -2.54 27.58 -2.45
C ALA A 58 -3.97 28.02 -2.10
N LEU A 59 -4.33 28.06 -0.81
CA LEU A 59 -5.64 28.55 -0.36
C LEU A 59 -5.91 29.98 -0.83
N LEU A 60 -4.92 30.88 -0.72
CA LEU A 60 -5.03 32.26 -1.19
C LEU A 60 -5.19 32.36 -2.72
N ALA A 61 -4.68 31.39 -3.46
CA ALA A 61 -4.89 31.24 -4.90
C ALA A 61 -6.25 30.61 -5.27
N GLY A 62 -7.11 30.32 -4.29
CA GLY A 62 -8.42 29.69 -4.51
C GLY A 62 -8.38 28.17 -4.60
N CYS A 63 -7.26 27.53 -4.24
CA CYS A 63 -7.21 26.08 -4.09
C CYS A 63 -8.05 25.67 -2.88
N GLN A 64 -8.97 24.75 -3.07
CA GLN A 64 -9.72 24.12 -1.98
C GLN A 64 -9.34 22.65 -1.93
N GLY A 65 -9.03 22.12 -0.75
CA GLY A 65 -8.64 20.73 -0.63
C GLY A 65 -9.82 19.78 -0.87
N PRO A 66 -9.54 18.51 -1.17
CA PRO A 66 -10.57 17.50 -1.41
C PRO A 66 -11.56 17.42 -0.24
N ALA A 67 -12.85 17.23 -0.53
CA ALA A 67 -13.93 17.16 0.46
C ALA A 67 -14.04 18.39 1.40
N GLY A 68 -13.60 19.56 0.94
CA GLY A 68 -13.62 20.79 1.73
C GLY A 68 -12.55 20.84 2.83
N MET A 69 -11.62 19.89 2.82
CA MET A 69 -10.50 19.86 3.74
C MET A 69 -9.41 20.86 3.33
N ARG A 70 -8.43 21.04 4.22
CA ARG A 70 -7.21 21.79 3.92
C ARG A 70 -6.45 21.11 2.77
N PRO A 71 -5.98 21.85 1.75
CA PRO A 71 -5.17 21.27 0.70
C PRO A 71 -3.87 20.72 1.27
N VAL A 72 -3.35 19.66 0.64
CA VAL A 72 -2.13 18.96 1.09
C VAL A 72 -1.01 19.27 0.12
N ALA A 73 0.08 19.84 0.62
CA ALA A 73 1.27 20.11 -0.18
C ALA A 73 2.29 18.97 -0.07
N THR A 74 2.82 18.57 -1.22
CA THR A 74 3.88 17.57 -1.34
C THR A 74 5.10 18.20 -2.00
N VAL A 75 6.27 18.06 -1.37
CA VAL A 75 7.52 18.56 -1.93
C VAL A 75 7.88 17.74 -3.16
N ILE A 76 8.05 18.39 -4.30
CA ILE A 76 8.46 17.75 -5.56
C ILE A 76 9.94 17.96 -5.87
N LYS A 77 10.50 19.13 -5.50
CA LYS A 77 11.91 19.47 -5.72
C LYS A 77 12.41 20.40 -4.63
N ARG A 78 13.69 20.26 -4.25
CA ARG A 78 14.38 21.11 -3.29
C ARG A 78 15.72 21.56 -3.88
N TYR A 79 15.96 22.87 -3.86
CA TYR A 79 17.18 23.52 -4.34
C TYR A 79 17.63 24.56 -3.30
N ALA A 80 18.58 24.19 -2.44
CA ALA A 80 19.09 25.07 -1.38
C ALA A 80 17.96 25.69 -0.51
N THR A 81 17.66 26.97 -0.69
CA THR A 81 16.62 27.72 0.04
C THR A 81 15.25 27.74 -0.66
N LEU A 82 15.13 27.00 -1.76
CA LEU A 82 13.97 27.00 -2.65
C LEU A 82 13.34 25.60 -2.71
N ASP A 83 12.07 25.51 -2.31
CA ASP A 83 11.26 24.29 -2.37
C ASP A 83 10.11 24.46 -3.37
N TRP A 84 9.90 23.46 -4.22
CA TRP A 84 8.76 23.34 -5.10
C TRP A 84 7.77 22.33 -4.52
N PHE A 85 6.50 22.71 -4.50
CA PHE A 85 5.40 21.88 -4.00
C PHE A 85 4.36 21.66 -5.09
N ASP A 86 3.84 20.44 -5.15
CA ASP A 86 2.55 20.13 -5.76
C ASP A 86 1.50 20.12 -4.66
N VAL A 87 0.42 20.87 -4.84
CA VAL A 87 -0.67 21.01 -3.87
C VAL A 87 -1.96 20.46 -4.47
N ALA A 88 -2.53 19.46 -3.79
CA ALA A 88 -3.75 18.81 -4.23
C ALA A 88 -4.99 19.65 -3.89
N CYS A 89 -5.76 20.00 -4.91
CA CYS A 89 -7.00 20.77 -4.86
C CYS A 89 -8.16 19.98 -5.50
N VAL A 90 -9.41 20.41 -5.26
CA VAL A 90 -10.61 19.90 -5.96
C VAL A 90 -10.53 20.16 -7.46
N SER A 91 -9.98 21.31 -7.87
CA SER A 91 -9.83 21.70 -9.27
C SER A 91 -8.64 21.04 -9.98
N GLY A 92 -7.86 20.21 -9.28
CA GLY A 92 -6.65 19.59 -9.80
C GLY A 92 -5.46 19.85 -8.89
N THR A 93 -4.25 19.84 -9.45
CA THR A 93 -3.02 20.12 -8.70
C THR A 93 -2.49 21.48 -9.13
N ILE A 94 -2.06 22.30 -8.16
CA ILE A 94 -1.33 23.53 -8.44
C ILE A 94 0.09 23.45 -7.93
N ARG A 95 0.98 24.23 -8.55
CA ARG A 95 2.36 24.35 -8.09
C ARG A 95 2.55 25.58 -7.24
N VAL A 96 3.35 25.43 -6.20
CA VAL A 96 3.78 26.51 -5.32
C VAL A 96 5.30 26.49 -5.21
N ARG A 97 5.93 27.64 -5.38
CA ARG A 97 7.36 27.85 -5.14
C ARG A 97 7.51 28.57 -3.82
N CYS A 98 8.28 28.00 -2.91
CA CYS A 98 8.65 28.65 -1.66
C CYS A 98 10.14 28.95 -1.65
N GLU A 99 10.50 30.21 -1.43
CA GLU A 99 11.89 30.66 -1.36
C GLU A 99 12.07 31.47 -0.08
N MET A 100 12.92 31.00 0.83
CA MET A 100 13.20 31.65 2.11
C MET A 100 11.92 32.03 2.90
N GLY A 101 10.89 31.19 2.83
CA GLY A 101 9.61 31.40 3.54
C GLY A 101 8.56 32.23 2.80
N MET A 102 8.85 32.71 1.60
CA MET A 102 7.86 33.34 0.73
C MET A 102 7.37 32.34 -0.31
N CYS A 103 6.08 32.01 -0.25
CA CYS A 103 5.45 31.05 -1.16
C CYS A 103 4.55 31.75 -2.19
N THR A 104 4.75 31.44 -3.47
CA THR A 104 3.95 31.97 -4.58
C THR A 104 3.44 30.85 -5.48
N GLN A 105 2.20 30.99 -5.96
CA GLN A 105 1.66 30.10 -6.98
C GLN A 105 2.39 30.34 -8.31
N ILE A 106 2.68 29.25 -9.00
CA ILE A 106 3.35 29.22 -10.30
C ILE A 106 2.46 28.44 -11.26
N ARG A 107 2.13 29.04 -12.40
CA ARG A 107 1.32 28.43 -13.46
C ARG A 107 2.16 27.53 -14.35
#